data_AF-A0A7J8MP13-F1
#
_entry.id   AF-A0A7J8MP13-F1
#
_cell.length_a   1.000
_cell.length_b   1.000
_cell.length_c   1.000
_cell.angle_alpha   90.00
_cell.angle_beta   90.00
_cell.angle_gamma   90.00
#
_symmetry.space_group_name_H-M   'P 1'
#
loop_
_entity.id
_entity.type
_entity.pdbx_description
1 polymer ?
#
loop_
_entity_poly.entity_id
_entity_poly.type
_entity_poly.pdbx_seq_one_letter_code
_entity_poly.pdbx_strand_id
1 'polypeptide(L)'
;MAAFIFFITLFTLMASSPRANATQTSTTALFIRVDQSGKGDHEKIQDAIDAVPSDNKEVVFILVEPGIYNEKIVVPADKPFITLSGSKPNGTVITGSDSGNIFESATFTVLSSNFVGRYLTIQVYITSP
;
A
#
# COMPACT_ATOMS: atom_id res chain seq x y z
N MET A 1 -56.20 -29.94 38.03
CA MET A 1 -55.80 -29.20 36.82
C MET A 1 -55.04 -27.95 37.26
N ALA A 2 -53.76 -28.10 37.66
CA ALA A 2 -52.87 -26.99 38.08
C ALA A 2 -51.40 -27.40 38.35
N ALA A 3 -51.05 -28.69 38.34
CA ALA A 3 -49.70 -29.15 38.74
C ALA A 3 -48.77 -29.55 37.58
N PHE A 4 -49.25 -29.55 36.32
CA PHE A 4 -48.46 -29.98 35.15
C PHE A 4 -47.84 -28.82 34.34
N ILE A 5 -48.17 -27.57 34.68
CA ILE A 5 -47.74 -26.38 33.92
C ILE A 5 -46.46 -25.74 34.48
N PHE A 6 -46.01 -26.17 35.68
CA PHE A 6 -44.83 -25.60 36.33
C PHE A 6 -43.48 -26.24 35.96
N PHE A 7 -43.48 -27.37 35.23
CA PHE A 7 -42.25 -28.12 34.92
C PHE A 7 -41.67 -27.81 33.52
N ILE A 8 -42.38 -27.07 32.66
CA ILE A 8 -41.94 -26.82 31.27
C ILE A 8 -41.19 -25.48 31.14
N THR A 9 -41.29 -24.57 32.11
CA THR A 9 -40.65 -23.24 32.06
C THR A 9 -39.21 -23.21 32.57
N LEU A 10 -38.67 -24.33 33.08
CA LEU A 10 -37.32 -24.36 33.69
C LEU A 10 -36.21 -24.82 32.72
N PHE A 11 -36.50 -25.13 31.45
CA PHE A 11 -35.52 -25.71 30.52
C PHE A 11 -34.99 -24.77 29.41
N THR A 12 -35.31 -23.47 29.41
CA THR A 12 -34.81 -22.55 28.37
C THR A 12 -34.14 -21.31 28.96
N LEU A 13 -33.06 -21.51 29.70
CA LEU A 13 -32.10 -20.44 29.94
C LEU A 13 -30.69 -20.92 29.56
N MET A 14 -30.54 -21.33 28.30
CA MET A 14 -29.24 -21.26 27.63
C MET A 14 -28.96 -19.78 27.42
N ALA A 15 -28.26 -19.17 28.37
CA ALA A 15 -27.73 -17.82 28.23
C ALA A 15 -26.84 -17.79 26.99
N SER A 16 -27.32 -17.17 25.91
CA SER A 16 -26.49 -16.78 24.79
C SER A 16 -25.54 -15.69 25.28
N SER A 17 -24.38 -16.09 25.78
CA SER A 17 -23.29 -15.15 26.03
C SER A 17 -23.00 -14.42 24.71
N PRO A 18 -23.09 -13.07 24.65
CA PRO A 18 -22.68 -12.35 23.46
C PRO A 18 -21.20 -12.67 23.23
N ARG A 19 -20.91 -13.39 22.14
CA ARG A 19 -19.56 -13.43 21.59
C ARG A 19 -19.25 -11.99 21.23
N ALA A 20 -18.43 -11.33 22.04
CA ALA A 20 -17.78 -10.11 21.62
C ALA A 20 -17.02 -10.47 20.34
N ASN A 21 -17.53 -10.02 19.19
CA ASN A 21 -16.72 -9.96 17.98
C ASN A 21 -15.66 -8.91 18.28
N ALA A 22 -14.55 -9.36 18.86
CA ALA A 22 -13.32 -8.60 18.80
C ALA A 22 -13.01 -8.47 17.31
N THR A 23 -13.30 -7.30 16.75
CA THR A 23 -12.72 -6.91 15.47
C THR A 23 -11.22 -6.98 15.69
N GLN A 24 -10.61 -8.08 15.25
CA GLN A 24 -9.18 -8.19 15.12
C GLN A 24 -8.78 -7.11 14.14
N THR A 25 -8.43 -5.94 14.65
CA THR A 25 -7.63 -4.97 13.91
C THR A 25 -6.24 -5.61 13.80
N SER A 26 -6.13 -6.62 12.95
CA SER A 26 -4.85 -7.06 12.44
C SER A 26 -4.34 -5.88 11.65
N THR A 27 -3.38 -5.15 12.23
CA THR A 27 -2.58 -4.14 11.56
C THR A 27 -1.69 -4.86 10.54
N THR A 28 -2.31 -5.45 9.53
CA THR A 28 -1.61 -6.12 8.44
C THR A 28 -0.97 -5.02 7.63
N ALA A 29 0.35 -4.85 7.77
CA ALA A 29 1.11 -3.97 6.89
C ALA A 29 0.76 -4.32 5.44
N LEU A 30 0.24 -3.35 4.70
CA LEU A 30 -0.22 -3.57 3.34
C LEU A 30 1.02 -3.80 2.47
N PHE A 31 1.10 -4.95 1.81
CA PHE A 31 2.23 -5.29 0.92
C PHE A 31 1.74 -5.26 -0.52
N ILE A 32 2.39 -4.46 -1.37
CA ILE A 32 2.08 -4.32 -2.79
C ILE A 32 3.34 -4.67 -3.58
N ARG A 33 3.22 -5.56 -4.57
CA ARG A 33 4.31 -5.98 -5.45
C ARG A 33 4.17 -5.33 -6.83
N VAL A 34 5.24 -4.70 -7.30
CA VAL A 34 5.35 -4.13 -8.65
C VAL A 34 6.28 -4.98 -9.49
N ASP A 35 5.79 -5.53 -10.59
CA ASP A 35 6.56 -6.36 -11.52
C ASP A 35 6.12 -6.10 -12.97
N GLN A 36 7.02 -5.55 -13.80
CA GLN A 36 6.76 -5.24 -15.21
C GLN A 36 6.45 -6.49 -16.06
N SER A 37 6.69 -7.69 -15.55
CA SER A 37 6.33 -8.95 -16.22
C SER A 37 4.87 -9.37 -15.95
N GLY A 38 4.08 -8.58 -15.20
CA GLY A 38 2.69 -8.87 -14.87
C GLY A 38 2.49 -9.94 -13.79
N LYS A 39 3.53 -10.27 -13.02
CA LYS A 39 3.45 -11.26 -11.91
C LYS A 39 3.31 -10.60 -10.52
N GLY A 40 3.18 -9.27 -10.49
CA GLY A 40 2.91 -8.48 -9.29
C GLY A 40 1.45 -8.02 -9.25
N ASP A 41 1.12 -7.23 -8.23
CA ASP A 41 -0.19 -6.58 -8.11
C ASP A 41 -0.35 -5.45 -9.14
N HIS A 42 0.76 -4.79 -9.50
CA HIS A 42 0.83 -3.77 -10.53
C HIS A 42 2.06 -3.98 -11.43
N GLU A 43 2.00 -3.52 -12.68
CA GLU A 43 3.15 -3.48 -13.59
C GLU A 43 3.94 -2.17 -13.46
N LYS A 44 3.27 -1.10 -13.02
CA LYS A 44 3.78 0.26 -12.90
C LYS A 44 3.93 0.68 -11.43
N ILE A 45 4.93 1.51 -11.16
CA ILE A 45 5.17 2.03 -9.80
C ILE A 45 4.08 3.06 -9.45
N GLN A 46 3.70 3.94 -10.38
CA GLN A 46 2.69 4.96 -10.09
C GLN A 46 1.33 4.34 -9.74
N ASP A 47 0.92 3.29 -10.45
CA ASP A 47 -0.35 2.60 -10.17
C ASP A 47 -0.39 2.01 -8.76
N ALA A 48 0.74 1.47 -8.27
CA ALA A 48 0.85 0.96 -6.90
C ALA A 48 0.79 2.08 -5.85
N ILE A 49 1.34 3.26 -6.14
CA ILE A 49 1.20 4.44 -5.27
C ILE A 49 -0.26 4.93 -5.27
N ASP A 50 -0.90 4.96 -6.43
CA ASP A 50 -2.27 5.44 -6.58
C ASP A 50 -3.30 4.50 -5.94
N ALA A 51 -2.98 3.21 -5.83
CA ALA A 51 -3.77 2.22 -5.10
C ALA A 51 -3.78 2.41 -3.57
N VAL A 52 -2.83 3.19 -3.01
CA VAL A 52 -2.83 3.51 -1.59
C VAL A 52 -4.00 4.47 -1.28
N PRO A 53 -4.85 4.17 -0.27
CA PRO A 53 -5.96 5.04 0.09
C PRO A 53 -5.51 6.45 0.49
N SER A 54 -6.32 7.45 0.15
CA SER A 54 -6.16 8.80 0.69
C SER A 54 -6.29 8.80 2.22
N ASP A 55 -5.58 9.72 2.88
CA ASP A 55 -5.48 9.85 4.34
C ASP A 55 -5.04 8.56 5.04
N ASN A 56 -4.15 7.80 4.38
CA ASN A 56 -3.60 6.55 4.90
C ASN A 56 -3.01 6.74 6.32
N LYS A 57 -3.16 5.74 7.18
CA LYS A 57 -2.62 5.76 8.56
C LYS A 57 -1.71 4.57 8.88
N GLU A 58 -1.59 3.65 7.93
CA GLU A 58 -0.89 2.38 8.11
C GLU A 58 0.33 2.32 7.20
N VAL A 59 1.37 1.58 7.58
CA VAL A 59 2.53 1.41 6.70
C VAL A 59 2.14 0.59 5.48
N VAL A 60 2.38 1.14 4.29
CA VAL A 60 2.26 0.43 3.02
C VAL A 60 3.67 0.16 2.48
N PHE A 61 3.99 -1.11 2.27
CA PHE A 61 5.25 -1.55 1.71
C PHE A 61 5.08 -1.94 0.24
N ILE A 62 5.63 -1.11 -0.65
CA ILE A 62 5.65 -1.34 -2.09
C ILE A 62 7.01 -1.94 -2.46
N LEU A 63 7.03 -3.23 -2.80
CA LEU A 63 8.21 -3.94 -3.29
C LEU A 63 8.26 -3.88 -4.83
N VAL A 64 9.34 -3.33 -5.37
CA VAL A 64 9.57 -3.21 -6.81
C VAL A 64 10.59 -4.25 -7.26
N GLU A 65 10.20 -5.07 -8.23
CA GLU A 65 11.11 -6.04 -8.84
C GLU A 65 12.22 -5.36 -9.67
N PRO A 66 13.33 -6.07 -9.98
CA PRO A 66 14.41 -5.49 -10.76
C PRO A 66 13.94 -5.14 -12.18
N GLY A 67 14.30 -3.94 -12.65
CA GLY A 67 13.84 -3.43 -13.94
C GLY A 67 14.19 -1.97 -14.17
N ILE A 68 13.93 -1.50 -15.38
CA ILE A 68 14.01 -0.09 -15.77
C ILE A 68 12.59 0.42 -15.95
N TYR A 69 12.18 1.31 -15.05
CA TYR A 69 10.85 1.90 -14.99
C TYR A 69 10.92 3.30 -15.58
N ASN A 70 10.51 3.44 -16.85
CA ASN A 70 10.40 4.75 -17.51
C ASN A 70 9.06 5.40 -17.13
N GLU A 71 9.04 6.03 -15.96
CA GLU A 71 7.84 6.55 -15.33
C GLU A 71 8.15 7.86 -14.60
N LYS A 72 7.19 8.78 -14.63
CA LYS A 72 7.19 9.95 -13.75
C LYS A 72 6.45 9.58 -12.47
N ILE A 73 7.13 9.69 -11.34
CA ILE A 73 6.59 9.28 -10.04
C ILE A 73 6.23 10.51 -9.21
N VAL A 74 5.00 10.53 -8.71
CA VAL A 74 4.53 11.48 -7.71
C VAL A 74 3.96 10.69 -6.54
N VAL A 75 4.47 10.94 -5.33
CA VAL A 75 3.89 10.46 -4.08
C VAL A 75 3.05 11.60 -3.48
N PRO A 76 1.70 11.58 -3.64
CA PRO A 76 0.82 12.67 -3.23
C PRO A 76 0.82 12.90 -1.71
N ALA A 77 0.53 14.14 -1.29
CA ALA A 77 0.56 14.53 0.11
C ALA A 77 -0.45 13.78 1.00
N ASP A 78 -1.57 13.34 0.42
CA ASP A 78 -2.65 12.60 1.07
C ASP A 78 -2.33 11.10 1.21
N LYS A 79 -1.14 10.64 0.83
CA LYS A 79 -0.74 9.22 0.91
C LYS A 79 0.48 9.00 1.82
N PRO A 80 0.40 9.28 3.14
CA PRO A 80 1.50 9.08 4.07
C PRO A 80 1.86 7.61 4.30
N PHE A 81 3.01 7.37 4.94
CA PHE A 81 3.48 6.05 5.40
C PHE A 81 3.77 5.02 4.28
N ILE A 82 4.14 5.50 3.08
CA ILE A 82 4.59 4.64 1.98
C ILE A 82 6.08 4.32 2.12
N THR A 83 6.43 3.03 2.12
CA THR A 83 7.79 2.56 1.86
C THR A 83 7.87 2.01 0.44
N LEU A 84 8.66 2.64 -0.42
CA LEU A 84 8.98 2.14 -1.76
C LEU A 84 10.38 1.52 -1.74
N SER A 85 10.47 0.22 -2.03
CA SER A 85 11.72 -0.53 -1.95
C SER A 85 11.97 -1.32 -3.23
N GLY A 86 13.17 -1.20 -3.80
CA GLY A 86 13.68 -2.22 -4.71
C GLY A 86 13.93 -3.55 -3.98
N SER A 87 13.87 -4.67 -4.69
CA SER A 87 14.13 -6.00 -4.10
C SER A 87 15.60 -6.28 -3.80
N LYS A 88 16.51 -5.57 -4.45
CA LYS A 88 17.97 -5.64 -4.22
C LYS A 88 18.64 -4.29 -4.55
N PRO A 89 19.80 -3.99 -3.94
CA PRO A 89 20.60 -2.82 -4.33
C PRO A 89 20.88 -2.81 -5.84
N ASN A 90 20.79 -1.64 -6.46
CA ASN A 90 21.04 -1.41 -7.90
C ASN A 90 20.20 -2.27 -8.86
N GLY A 91 19.11 -2.89 -8.38
CA GLY A 91 18.23 -3.72 -9.21
C GLY A 91 17.12 -2.94 -9.91
N THR A 92 16.69 -1.82 -9.34
CA THR A 92 15.53 -1.05 -9.78
C THR A 92 15.97 0.36 -10.14
N VAL A 93 15.75 0.75 -11.39
CA VAL A 93 16.05 2.07 -11.93
C VAL A 93 14.75 2.76 -12.34
N ILE A 94 14.47 3.90 -11.73
CA ILE A 94 13.37 4.78 -12.11
C ILE A 94 13.96 5.91 -12.95
N THR A 95 13.46 6.06 -14.18
CA THR A 95 14.00 7.00 -15.14
C THR A 95 12.92 7.84 -15.79
N GLY A 96 13.27 9.08 -16.11
CA GLY A 96 12.44 9.97 -16.92
C GLY A 96 13.32 10.81 -17.86
N SER A 97 12.67 11.49 -18.80
CA SER A 97 13.33 12.34 -19.80
C SER A 97 12.70 13.73 -19.92
N ASP A 98 11.83 14.08 -18.96
CA ASP A 98 11.16 15.37 -18.93
C ASP A 98 12.18 16.50 -18.77
N SER A 99 11.98 17.57 -19.54
CA SER A 99 12.78 18.79 -19.49
C SER A 99 11.84 19.99 -19.37
N GLY A 100 12.34 21.09 -18.80
CA GLY A 100 11.50 22.25 -18.49
C GLY A 100 11.93 22.91 -17.19
N ASN A 101 10.98 23.51 -16.48
CA ASN A 101 11.24 24.04 -15.15
C ASN A 101 11.53 22.91 -14.15
N ILE A 102 12.18 23.24 -13.03
CA ILE A 102 12.63 22.26 -12.04
C ILE A 102 11.51 21.42 -11.40
N PHE A 103 10.27 21.92 -11.41
CA PHE A 103 9.11 21.21 -10.86
C PHE A 103 8.55 20.21 -11.87
N GLU A 104 8.58 20.55 -13.15
CA GLU A 104 8.11 19.69 -14.23
C GLU A 104 9.15 18.66 -14.66
N SER A 105 10.44 18.97 -14.56
CA SER A 105 11.52 18.05 -14.98
C SER A 105 11.84 16.94 -13.97
N ALA A 106 11.23 16.97 -12.78
CA ALA A 106 11.50 15.96 -11.76
C ALA A 106 10.90 14.59 -12.14
N THR A 107 11.75 13.56 -12.25
CA THR A 107 11.31 12.17 -12.44
C THR A 107 10.62 11.60 -11.19
N PHE A 108 11.00 12.06 -10.00
CA PHE A 108 10.48 11.56 -8.74
C PHE A 108 10.18 12.70 -7.78
N THR A 109 8.91 12.86 -7.41
CA THR A 109 8.43 13.92 -6.51
C THR A 109 7.76 13.29 -5.29
N VAL A 110 8.17 13.70 -4.09
CA VAL A 110 7.55 13.27 -2.83
C VAL A 110 6.93 14.46 -2.13
N LEU A 111 5.61 14.47 -2.03
CA LEU A 111 4.85 15.46 -1.27
C LEU A 111 4.32 14.89 0.06
N SER A 112 4.39 13.58 0.20
CA SER A 112 3.89 12.80 1.32
C SER A 112 4.76 12.86 2.57
N SER A 113 4.14 12.78 3.74
CA SER A 113 4.86 12.60 5.01
C SER A 113 5.20 11.13 5.26
N ASN A 114 6.28 10.88 5.99
CA ASN A 114 6.69 9.52 6.41
C ASN A 114 7.00 8.57 5.23
N PHE A 115 7.42 9.13 4.09
CA PHE A 115 7.88 8.35 2.95
C PHE A 115 9.28 7.76 3.19
N VAL A 116 9.50 6.52 2.76
CA VAL A 116 10.81 5.86 2.76
C VAL A 116 11.10 5.28 1.38
N GLY A 117 12.16 5.74 0.73
CA GLY A 117 12.71 5.12 -0.48
C GLY A 117 13.99 4.35 -0.18
N ARG A 118 14.10 3.08 -0.62
CA ARG A 118 15.33 2.28 -0.42
C ARG A 118 15.62 1.33 -1.58
N TYR A 119 16.89 1.07 -1.85
CA TYR A 119 17.35 0.21 -2.95
C TYR A 119 16.83 0.62 -4.34
N LEU A 120 16.64 1.91 -4.55
CA LEU A 120 16.21 2.50 -5.82
C LEU A 120 17.36 3.33 -6.40
N THR A 121 17.50 3.30 -7.72
CA THR A 121 18.25 4.30 -8.49
C THR A 121 17.24 5.24 -9.14
N ILE A 122 17.39 6.55 -8.95
CA ILE A 122 16.57 7.56 -9.61
C ILE A 122 17.50 8.34 -10.52
N GLN A 123 17.19 8.39 -11.81
CA GLN A 123 18.01 9.09 -12.80
C GLN A 123 17.14 9.88 -13.78
N VAL A 124 17.70 10.98 -14.29
CA VAL A 124 17.11 11.76 -15.37
C VAL A 124 18.00 11.60 -16.59
N TYR A 125 17.45 11.09 -17.69
CA TYR A 125 18.16 11.09 -18.97
C TYR A 125 17.77 12.32 -19.77
N ILE A 126 18.67 13.31 -19.78
CA ILE A 126 18.59 14.44 -20.69
C ILE A 126 19.41 14.07 -21.92
N THR A 127 18.77 13.89 -23.07
CA THR A 127 19.51 13.79 -24.33
C THR A 127 20.16 15.14 -24.61
N SER A 128 21.50 15.19 -24.59
CA SER A 128 22.22 16.30 -25.20
C SER A 128 21.77 16.43 -26.66
N PRO A 129 21.53 17.65 -27.17
CA PRO A 129 21.37 17.87 -28.61
C PRO A 129 22.65 17.45 -29.37
#